data_AF-A0A418BDL1-F1
#
_entry.id   AF-A0A418BDL1-F1
#
_cell.length_a   1.000
_cell.length_b   1.000
_cell.length_c   1.000
_cell.angle_alpha   90.00
_cell.angle_beta   90.00
_cell.angle_gamma   90.00
#
_symmetry.space_group_name_H-M   'P 1'
#
loop_
_entity.id
_entity.type
_entity.pdbx_description
1 polymer ?
#
loop_
_entity_poly.entity_id
_entity_poly.type
_entity_poly.pdbx_seq_one_letter_code
_entity_poly.pdbx_strand_id
1 'polypeptide(L)'
;MQANSGLLVRGLLLLAFVALDMATTASLMPPVLEKRPKYVPFGKVPGEYRGEQPMEPIIYLEDPYYYVRDDNRSNTEILDHLRAENAYTKAALSHLDDLQDELYKELLSHEPETDQTAPSPYGDFLYYSGTEEGKAYRIHYRKPRHDDGAEEILLDVNKLAEGHTQFNVYKVEVSPDHKLLAYSVDLSGFEAYDVFIKWGRDAETLFYVTPDATRRRHKVWSHLVGAPQSADTTLFTEDDGLFQVSFLKSSSRRFLVIYTCSFLAYTKDTNNSTWHKSRLPMPEAIYALDTAENEEYATTKYRYTYSSMTTPEQTVEYDFLSNKTVILKETPVPHYDRERLEATASDGTTIPISVVYRKDKKKAEGQPQALHLYGYEAARYLTKMTTFTDFIAVAEHLVATKVTSPSHMTCEGRSAGGLLVAKLRDLKTDNNQVLLKMNLDSGHFSASNRYQSLKEKAVELSFLLDKLKYHHKC
;
A
#
# COMPACT_ATOMS: atom_id res chain seq x y z
N MET A 1 -81.64 -17.90 20.44
CA MET A 1 -81.06 -18.37 21.72
C MET A 1 -79.69 -17.70 21.80
N GLN A 2 -79.48 -16.64 22.59
CA GLN A 2 -79.24 -16.65 24.05
C GLN A 2 -78.04 -17.54 24.42
N ALA A 3 -77.03 -17.11 25.20
CA ALA A 3 -76.72 -15.83 25.87
C ALA A 3 -75.18 -15.65 25.86
N ASN A 4 -74.55 -14.47 25.82
CA ASN A 4 -74.70 -13.19 26.53
C ASN A 4 -74.11 -13.15 27.96
N SER A 5 -72.82 -12.79 28.04
CA SER A 5 -72.15 -12.17 29.19
C SER A 5 -70.84 -11.50 28.69
N GLY A 6 -70.47 -10.28 29.04
CA GLY A 6 -71.20 -9.25 29.78
C GLY A 6 -70.24 -8.34 30.56
N LEU A 7 -70.03 -7.11 30.07
CA LEU A 7 -69.60 -5.90 30.81
C LEU A 7 -68.28 -5.98 31.61
N LEU A 8 -67.25 -5.18 31.31
CA LEU A 8 -66.92 -3.89 31.94
C LEU A 8 -65.54 -3.43 31.40
N VAL A 9 -65.14 -2.16 31.31
CA VAL A 9 -65.79 -0.85 31.57
C VAL A 9 -65.19 0.19 30.59
N ARG A 10 -65.62 1.46 30.64
CA ARG A 10 -64.92 2.62 30.05
C ARG A 10 -64.14 3.39 31.12
N GLY A 11 -62.92 3.84 30.81
CA GLY A 11 -62.32 5.01 31.47
C GLY A 11 -60.87 4.86 31.94
N LEU A 12 -59.93 5.42 31.18
CA LEU A 12 -59.21 6.63 31.58
C LEU A 12 -58.44 7.17 30.37
N LEU A 13 -58.68 8.42 30.02
CA LEU A 13 -57.96 9.15 28.98
C LEU A 13 -57.49 10.45 29.62
N LEU A 14 -56.25 10.51 30.09
CA LEU A 14 -55.41 11.72 30.23
C LEU A 14 -54.03 11.39 30.84
N LEU A 15 -53.05 12.27 30.55
CA LEU A 15 -51.77 12.46 31.26
C LEU A 15 -50.70 11.35 31.17
N ALA A 16 -49.92 11.39 30.08
CA ALA A 16 -48.45 11.19 30.11
C ALA A 16 -47.76 11.69 28.82
N PHE A 17 -48.00 12.96 28.43
CA PHE A 17 -47.14 13.67 27.46
C PHE A 17 -46.30 14.70 28.22
N VAL A 18 -45.14 14.29 28.75
CA VAL A 18 -43.93 15.09 29.04
C VAL A 18 -42.78 14.09 29.28
N ALA A 19 -41.58 14.45 28.83
CA ALA A 19 -40.30 13.77 29.07
C ALA A 19 -40.13 12.38 28.42
N LEU A 20 -39.60 12.38 27.19
CA LEU A 20 -38.20 11.99 27.01
C LEU A 20 -37.58 12.66 25.76
N ASP A 21 -37.53 14.00 25.75
CA ASP A 21 -36.64 14.73 24.85
C ASP A 21 -35.44 15.28 25.65
N MET A 22 -34.70 14.33 26.22
CA MET A 22 -33.29 14.52 26.44
C MET A 22 -32.60 13.45 25.61
N ALA A 23 -32.25 13.82 24.37
CA ALA A 23 -31.12 13.21 23.69
C ALA A 23 -29.85 13.53 24.52
N THR A 24 -29.67 12.82 25.64
CA THR A 24 -28.34 12.63 26.19
C THR A 24 -27.51 12.06 25.06
N THR A 25 -26.61 12.86 24.52
CA THR A 25 -25.54 12.38 23.65
C THR A 25 -24.78 11.33 24.45
N ALA A 26 -25.13 10.06 24.25
CA ALA A 26 -24.46 8.95 24.90
C ALA A 26 -22.99 9.09 24.53
N SER A 27 -22.14 9.33 25.53
CA SER A 27 -20.71 9.50 25.30
C SER A 27 -20.22 8.28 24.57
N LEU A 28 -19.73 8.46 23.34
CA LEU A 28 -19.28 7.34 22.52
C LEU A 28 -18.09 6.70 23.24
N MET A 29 -18.29 5.52 23.80
CA MET A 29 -17.26 4.81 24.55
C MET A 29 -16.45 3.94 23.57
N PRO A 30 -15.11 4.05 23.53
CA PRO A 30 -14.29 3.11 22.80
C PRO A 30 -14.44 1.72 23.41
N PRO A 31 -14.45 0.65 22.61
CA PRO A 31 -14.38 -0.71 23.15
C PRO A 31 -13.02 -0.92 23.82
N VAL A 32 -12.99 -1.76 24.84
CA VAL A 32 -11.77 -2.04 25.61
C VAL A 32 -11.63 -3.55 25.79
N LEU A 33 -10.47 -4.08 25.40
CA LEU A 33 -10.13 -5.48 25.62
C LEU A 33 -9.82 -5.76 27.10
N GLU A 34 -10.20 -6.94 27.57
CA GLU A 34 -9.79 -7.42 28.89
C GLU A 34 -8.26 -7.63 28.94
N LYS A 35 -7.67 -7.45 30.12
CA LYS A 35 -6.26 -7.75 30.34
C LYS A 35 -6.11 -9.18 30.86
N ARG A 36 -5.30 -10.01 30.19
CA ARG A 36 -5.06 -11.41 30.54
C ARG A 36 -3.56 -11.64 30.74
N PRO A 37 -3.08 -11.82 31.98
CA PRO A 37 -1.64 -11.93 32.26
C PRO A 37 -0.95 -13.01 31.44
N LYS A 38 0.06 -12.61 30.67
CA LYS A 38 0.90 -13.49 29.87
C LYS A 38 2.33 -12.95 29.87
N TYR A 39 3.27 -13.78 30.28
CA TYR A 39 4.68 -13.46 30.24
C TYR A 39 5.32 -14.01 28.97
N VAL A 40 5.98 -13.14 28.20
CA VAL A 40 6.66 -13.44 26.94
C VAL A 40 8.17 -13.55 27.19
N PRO A 41 8.82 -14.66 26.79
CA PRO A 41 10.25 -14.87 27.02
C PRO A 41 11.15 -14.22 25.96
N PHE A 42 12.17 -13.50 26.42
CA PHE A 42 13.23 -12.87 25.64
C PHE A 42 14.58 -13.47 26.05
N GLY A 43 15.30 -14.06 25.10
CA GLY A 43 16.53 -14.83 25.36
C GLY A 43 16.44 -16.25 24.79
N LYS A 44 17.24 -17.16 25.33
CA LYS A 44 17.43 -18.53 24.84
C LYS A 44 16.28 -19.47 25.24
N VAL A 45 15.26 -19.58 24.39
CA VAL A 45 14.10 -20.45 24.63
C VAL A 45 14.35 -21.86 24.07
N PRO A 46 14.21 -22.94 24.86
CA PRO A 46 14.43 -24.31 24.38
C PRO A 46 13.51 -24.68 23.21
N GLY A 47 14.09 -25.21 22.14
CA GLY A 47 13.36 -25.64 20.93
C GLY A 47 13.08 -24.52 19.92
N GLU A 48 13.41 -23.26 20.21
CA GLU A 48 13.23 -22.13 19.31
C GLU A 48 14.58 -21.54 18.86
N TYR A 49 14.74 -21.25 17.57
CA TYR A 49 15.87 -20.46 17.08
C TYR A 49 15.65 -18.98 17.42
N ARG A 50 16.48 -18.45 18.32
CA ARG A 50 16.42 -17.06 18.82
C ARG A 50 17.62 -16.21 18.38
N GLY A 51 18.19 -16.55 17.22
CA GLY A 51 19.48 -16.04 16.73
C GLY A 51 20.68 -16.80 17.28
N GLU A 52 21.88 -16.48 16.79
CA GLU A 52 23.14 -17.14 17.18
C GLU A 52 23.58 -16.82 18.62
N GLN A 53 23.24 -15.62 19.13
CA GLN A 53 23.68 -15.11 20.42
C GLN A 53 22.49 -14.61 21.27
N PRO A 54 21.56 -15.51 21.66
CA PRO A 54 20.41 -15.13 22.48
C PRO A 54 20.84 -14.79 23.92
N MET A 55 20.09 -13.88 24.57
CA MET A 55 20.35 -13.51 25.97
C MET A 55 20.19 -14.70 26.93
N GLU A 56 21.09 -14.78 27.91
CA GLU A 56 21.02 -15.70 29.06
C GLU A 56 21.29 -14.90 30.36
N PRO A 57 20.46 -15.00 31.40
CA PRO A 57 19.23 -15.78 31.50
C PRO A 57 18.07 -15.21 30.66
N ILE A 58 17.00 -16.00 30.51
CA ILE A 58 15.75 -15.54 29.86
C ILE A 58 15.12 -14.44 30.70
N ILE A 59 14.79 -13.32 30.07
CA ILE A 59 13.99 -12.23 30.64
C ILE A 59 12.53 -12.42 30.25
N TYR A 60 11.60 -12.13 31.16
CA TYR A 60 10.16 -12.22 30.90
C TYR A 60 9.53 -10.83 31.00
N LEU A 61 8.76 -10.44 29.98
CA LEU A 61 7.96 -9.22 29.98
C LEU A 61 6.47 -9.57 29.94
N GLU A 62 5.63 -8.82 30.65
CA GLU A 62 4.19 -9.03 30.62
C GLU A 62 3.58 -8.35 29.38
N ASP A 63 2.79 -9.10 28.63
CA ASP A 63 1.92 -8.60 27.56
C ASP A 63 0.47 -9.06 27.86
N PRO A 64 -0.36 -8.22 28.48
CA PRO A 64 -1.73 -8.58 28.85
C PRO A 64 -2.68 -8.72 27.65
N TYR A 65 -2.23 -8.40 26.44
CA TYR A 65 -3.01 -8.49 25.19
C TYR A 65 -2.44 -9.52 24.22
N TYR A 66 -1.45 -10.33 24.63
CA TYR A 66 -0.86 -11.39 23.80
C TYR A 66 -1.91 -12.32 23.17
N TYR A 67 -3.03 -12.56 23.85
CA TYR A 67 -4.13 -13.41 23.39
C TYR A 67 -4.88 -12.85 22.17
N VAL A 68 -4.71 -11.57 21.84
CA VAL A 68 -5.30 -10.89 20.66
C VAL A 68 -4.60 -11.33 19.37
N ARG A 69 -3.44 -12.00 19.46
CA ARG A 69 -2.85 -12.71 18.33
C ARG A 69 -3.57 -14.04 18.11
N ASP A 70 -4.40 -14.11 17.08
CA ASP A 70 -4.87 -15.37 16.50
C ASP A 70 -4.31 -15.54 15.08
N ASP A 71 -3.41 -16.51 14.91
CA ASP A 71 -2.80 -16.79 13.61
C ASP A 71 -3.79 -17.44 12.62
N ASN A 72 -4.94 -17.96 13.08
CA ASN A 72 -6.01 -18.49 12.23
C ASN A 72 -7.07 -17.44 11.84
N ARG A 73 -7.06 -16.25 12.48
CA ARG A 73 -8.01 -15.14 12.23
C ARG A 73 -9.49 -15.58 12.31
N SER A 74 -9.79 -16.44 13.27
CA SER A 74 -11.06 -17.16 13.44
C SER A 74 -11.69 -16.98 14.82
N ASN A 75 -10.93 -16.51 15.81
CA ASN A 75 -11.40 -16.27 17.17
C ASN A 75 -12.49 -15.18 17.19
N THR A 76 -13.70 -15.57 17.56
CA THR A 76 -14.88 -14.69 17.57
C THR A 76 -14.76 -13.53 18.53
N GLU A 77 -14.10 -13.69 19.69
CA GLU A 77 -13.90 -12.62 20.66
C GLU A 77 -13.10 -11.45 20.04
N ILE A 78 -12.04 -11.79 19.30
CA ILE A 78 -11.18 -10.81 18.63
C ILE A 78 -11.96 -10.17 17.47
N LEU A 79 -12.65 -10.98 16.65
CA LEU A 79 -13.45 -10.47 15.54
C LEU A 79 -14.59 -9.54 16.00
N ASP A 80 -15.23 -9.83 17.13
CA ASP A 80 -16.29 -8.99 17.70
C ASP A 80 -15.73 -7.69 18.28
N HIS A 81 -14.55 -7.72 18.92
CA HIS A 81 -13.86 -6.50 19.33
C HIS A 81 -13.46 -5.63 18.13
N LEU A 82 -12.91 -6.22 17.06
CA LEU A 82 -12.55 -5.50 15.83
C LEU A 82 -13.77 -4.89 15.12
N ARG A 83 -14.91 -5.59 15.13
CA ARG A 83 -16.20 -5.04 14.65
C ARG A 83 -16.65 -3.87 15.52
N ALA A 84 -16.48 -3.95 16.84
CA ALA A 84 -16.80 -2.85 17.76
C ALA A 84 -15.90 -1.62 17.54
N GLU A 85 -14.60 -1.81 17.29
CA GLU A 85 -13.67 -0.73 16.96
C GLU A 85 -14.05 -0.03 15.64
N ASN A 86 -14.45 -0.80 14.63
CA ASN A 86 -14.93 -0.25 13.37
C ASN A 86 -16.27 0.48 13.51
N ALA A 87 -17.19 -0.03 14.32
CA ALA A 87 -18.45 0.65 14.64
C ALA A 87 -18.20 1.96 15.42
N TYR A 88 -17.30 1.95 16.41
CA TYR A 88 -16.85 3.12 17.14
C TYR A 88 -16.23 4.16 16.19
N THR A 89 -15.30 3.73 15.33
CA THR A 89 -14.64 4.60 14.35
C THR A 89 -15.66 5.24 13.40
N LYS A 90 -16.60 4.47 12.85
CA LYS A 90 -17.65 5.01 11.97
C LYS A 90 -18.56 6.00 12.70
N ALA A 91 -18.95 5.71 13.93
CA ALA A 91 -19.74 6.65 14.74
C ALA A 91 -18.97 7.94 15.05
N ALA A 92 -17.69 7.83 15.43
CA ALA A 92 -16.83 8.98 15.72
C ALA A 92 -16.60 9.88 14.51
N LEU A 93 -16.50 9.32 13.30
CA LEU A 93 -16.29 10.04 12.05
C LEU A 93 -17.59 10.42 11.30
N SER A 94 -18.77 10.06 11.81
CA SER A 94 -20.06 10.28 11.14
C SER A 94 -20.35 11.73 10.75
N HIS A 95 -19.84 12.69 11.53
CA HIS A 95 -19.92 14.14 11.25
C HIS A 95 -19.11 14.58 10.02
N LEU A 96 -18.29 13.69 9.44
CA LEU A 96 -17.50 13.91 8.24
C LEU A 96 -18.06 13.17 7.02
N ASP A 97 -19.20 12.48 7.13
CA ASP A 97 -19.73 11.64 6.04
C ASP A 97 -19.97 12.44 4.76
N ASP A 98 -20.56 13.64 4.83
CA ASP A 98 -20.74 14.52 3.67
C ASP A 98 -19.38 14.92 3.03
N LEU A 99 -18.35 15.16 3.85
CA LEU A 99 -17.00 15.51 3.38
C LEU A 99 -16.29 14.31 2.76
N GLN A 100 -16.46 13.10 3.30
CA GLN A 100 -15.98 11.85 2.68
C GLN A 100 -16.62 11.68 1.29
N ASP A 101 -17.90 12.00 1.17
CA ASP A 101 -18.67 11.91 -0.05
C ASP A 101 -18.27 12.97 -1.10
N GLU A 102 -17.93 14.20 -0.68
CA GLU A 102 -17.35 15.23 -1.56
C GLU A 102 -15.93 14.85 -2.00
N LEU A 103 -15.06 14.43 -1.08
CA LEU A 103 -13.67 14.02 -1.37
C LEU A 103 -13.60 12.79 -2.28
N TYR A 104 -14.51 11.81 -2.13
CA TYR A 104 -14.58 10.67 -3.03
C TYR A 104 -14.88 11.10 -4.47
N LYS A 105 -15.81 12.06 -4.65
CA LYS A 105 -16.15 12.62 -5.98
C LYS A 105 -14.98 13.41 -6.57
N GLU A 106 -14.27 14.19 -5.76
CA GLU A 106 -13.06 14.92 -6.16
C GLU A 106 -11.94 13.95 -6.60
N LEU A 107 -11.61 12.97 -5.75
CA LEU A 107 -10.60 11.94 -6.04
C LEU A 107 -10.92 11.19 -7.35
N LEU A 108 -12.18 10.76 -7.52
CA LEU A 108 -12.62 10.09 -8.74
C LEU A 108 -12.50 11.00 -9.97
N SER A 109 -12.77 12.30 -9.85
CA SER A 109 -12.64 13.26 -10.96
C SER A 109 -11.19 13.51 -11.41
N HIS A 110 -10.21 13.14 -10.59
CA HIS A 110 -8.78 13.24 -10.91
C HIS A 110 -8.21 11.97 -11.56
N GLU A 111 -8.94 10.85 -11.57
CA GLU A 111 -8.55 9.62 -12.25
C GLU A 111 -9.40 9.42 -13.52
N PRO A 112 -8.79 9.29 -14.73
CA PRO A 112 -9.54 8.91 -15.91
C PRO A 112 -10.07 7.49 -15.74
N GLU A 113 -11.38 7.33 -15.54
CA GLU A 113 -11.96 6.01 -15.28
C GLU A 113 -11.71 5.02 -16.44
N THR A 114 -11.79 5.52 -17.68
CA THR A 114 -11.36 4.81 -18.88
C THR A 114 -9.95 5.28 -19.27
N ASP A 115 -8.98 4.37 -19.21
CA ASP A 115 -7.56 4.68 -19.43
C ASP A 115 -6.78 3.42 -19.88
N GLN A 116 -5.64 3.59 -20.54
CA GLN A 116 -4.77 2.50 -21.03
C GLN A 116 -3.29 2.79 -20.75
N THR A 117 -2.51 1.75 -20.45
CA THR A 117 -1.04 1.86 -20.36
C THR A 117 -0.43 2.04 -21.75
N ALA A 118 0.76 2.65 -21.83
CA ALA A 118 1.48 2.80 -23.09
C ALA A 118 1.75 1.41 -23.73
N PRO A 119 1.31 1.12 -24.97
CA PRO A 119 1.47 -0.21 -25.57
C PRO A 119 2.93 -0.65 -25.67
N SER A 120 3.21 -1.82 -25.09
CA SER A 120 4.52 -2.45 -24.96
C SER A 120 4.74 -3.46 -26.10
N PRO A 121 5.77 -3.27 -26.95
CA PRO A 121 6.07 -4.24 -28.00
C PRO A 121 6.64 -5.53 -27.40
N TYR A 122 6.17 -6.66 -27.90
CA TYR A 122 6.75 -7.96 -27.63
C TYR A 122 6.45 -8.90 -28.80
N GLY A 123 7.46 -9.09 -29.66
CA GLY A 123 7.30 -9.90 -30.87
C GLY A 123 6.34 -9.24 -31.86
N ASP A 124 5.43 -10.03 -32.43
CA ASP A 124 4.44 -9.59 -33.42
C ASP A 124 3.25 -8.82 -32.83
N PHE A 125 3.22 -8.61 -31.50
CA PHE A 125 2.12 -7.98 -30.78
C PHE A 125 2.54 -6.73 -29.99
N LEU A 126 1.55 -5.89 -29.73
CA LEU A 126 1.57 -4.83 -28.73
C LEU A 126 0.70 -5.25 -27.55
N TYR A 127 1.24 -5.26 -26.34
CA TYR A 127 0.55 -5.59 -25.09
C TYR A 127 0.29 -4.34 -24.27
N TYR A 128 -0.84 -4.29 -23.57
CA TYR A 128 -1.19 -3.22 -22.64
C TYR A 128 -2.26 -3.69 -21.65
N SER A 129 -2.49 -2.89 -20.61
CA SER A 129 -3.66 -3.02 -19.76
C SER A 129 -4.43 -1.70 -19.74
N GLY A 130 -5.71 -1.76 -19.40
CA GLY A 130 -6.54 -0.57 -19.24
C GLY A 130 -7.64 -0.76 -18.20
N THR A 131 -8.33 0.32 -17.91
CA THR A 131 -9.57 0.34 -17.13
C THR A 131 -10.69 0.91 -18.00
N GLU A 132 -11.94 0.60 -17.65
CA GLU A 132 -13.14 1.14 -18.28
C GLU A 132 -14.03 1.76 -17.20
N GLU A 133 -14.83 2.77 -17.56
CA GLU A 133 -15.79 3.42 -16.66
C GLU A 133 -16.73 2.41 -15.98
N GLY A 134 -16.97 2.59 -14.69
CA GLY A 134 -17.70 1.66 -13.83
C GLY A 134 -17.01 0.31 -13.53
N LYS A 135 -15.89 -0.05 -14.17
CA LYS A 135 -15.16 -1.29 -13.89
C LYS A 135 -14.08 -1.11 -12.83
N ALA A 136 -14.03 -2.03 -11.87
CA ALA A 136 -13.20 -1.93 -10.67
C ALA A 136 -11.74 -2.38 -10.90
N TYR A 137 -11.51 -3.24 -11.88
CA TYR A 137 -10.24 -3.92 -12.12
C TYR A 137 -9.75 -3.72 -13.56
N ARG A 138 -8.44 -3.88 -13.76
CA ARG A 138 -7.82 -3.78 -15.09
C ARG A 138 -8.25 -4.90 -16.01
N ILE A 139 -8.20 -4.62 -17.31
CA ILE A 139 -8.32 -5.61 -18.39
C ILE A 139 -6.99 -5.61 -19.13
N HIS A 140 -6.47 -6.80 -19.45
CA HIS A 140 -5.24 -6.98 -20.22
C HIS A 140 -5.58 -7.29 -21.67
N TYR A 141 -4.89 -6.61 -22.59
CA TYR A 141 -5.14 -6.65 -24.01
C TYR A 141 -3.87 -6.97 -24.80
N ARG A 142 -4.06 -7.43 -26.04
CA ARG A 142 -3.07 -7.28 -27.11
C ARG A 142 -3.72 -6.84 -28.41
N LYS A 143 -2.89 -6.37 -29.34
CA LYS A 143 -3.24 -6.28 -30.77
C LYS A 143 -2.01 -6.59 -31.62
N PRO A 144 -2.16 -6.97 -32.90
CA PRO A 144 -1.05 -7.07 -33.83
C PRO A 144 -0.23 -5.77 -33.89
N ARG A 145 1.09 -5.90 -34.07
CA ARG A 145 2.04 -4.78 -34.13
C ARG A 145 2.22 -4.21 -35.53
N HIS A 146 1.96 -5.02 -36.55
CA HIS A 146 2.38 -4.77 -37.93
C HIS A 146 1.22 -4.65 -38.93
N ASP A 147 -0.03 -4.77 -38.47
CA ASP A 147 -1.26 -4.58 -39.24
C ASP A 147 -2.38 -4.02 -38.34
N ASP A 148 -3.50 -3.62 -38.95
CA ASP A 148 -4.69 -3.07 -38.28
C ASP A 148 -5.63 -4.17 -37.74
N GLY A 149 -5.09 -5.34 -37.38
CA GLY A 149 -5.86 -6.43 -36.80
C GLY A 149 -6.50 -6.08 -35.45
N ALA A 150 -7.58 -6.78 -35.12
CA ALA A 150 -8.41 -6.46 -33.96
C ALA A 150 -7.67 -6.60 -32.63
N GLU A 151 -8.09 -5.79 -31.65
CA GLU A 151 -7.72 -5.96 -30.24
C GLU A 151 -8.34 -7.24 -29.67
N GLU A 152 -7.57 -7.94 -28.84
CA GLU A 152 -7.94 -9.16 -28.14
C GLU A 152 -7.80 -8.96 -26.64
N ILE A 153 -8.86 -9.31 -25.89
CA ILE A 153 -8.83 -9.37 -24.42
C ILE A 153 -8.12 -10.67 -24.01
N LEU A 154 -6.98 -10.53 -23.32
CA LEU A 154 -6.23 -11.64 -22.73
C LEU A 154 -6.77 -12.03 -21.36
N LEU A 155 -7.15 -11.04 -20.55
CA LEU A 155 -7.60 -11.23 -19.17
C LEU A 155 -8.53 -10.08 -18.75
N ASP A 156 -9.81 -10.37 -18.54
CA ASP A 156 -10.75 -9.43 -17.90
C ASP A 156 -10.84 -9.76 -16.41
N VAL A 157 -10.09 -9.01 -15.59
CA VAL A 157 -10.02 -9.27 -14.14
C VAL A 157 -11.37 -9.02 -13.46
N ASN A 158 -12.24 -8.17 -14.04
CA ASN A 158 -13.57 -7.91 -13.50
C ASN A 158 -14.44 -9.18 -13.48
N LYS A 159 -14.40 -9.97 -14.57
CA LYS A 159 -15.11 -11.25 -14.66
C LYS A 159 -14.57 -12.30 -13.70
N LEU A 160 -13.26 -12.30 -13.46
CA LEU A 160 -12.64 -13.22 -12.51
C LEU A 160 -12.94 -12.84 -11.05
N ALA A 161 -13.10 -11.54 -10.77
CA ALA A 161 -13.46 -11.02 -9.45
C ALA A 161 -14.95 -11.16 -9.10
N GLU A 162 -15.81 -11.62 -10.01
CA GLU A 162 -17.25 -11.81 -9.73
C GLU A 162 -17.46 -12.77 -8.54
N GLY A 163 -18.18 -12.29 -7.51
CA GLY A 163 -18.44 -13.04 -6.28
C GLY A 163 -17.32 -13.00 -5.23
N HIS A 164 -16.20 -12.33 -5.49
CA HIS A 164 -15.10 -12.18 -4.55
C HIS A 164 -15.09 -10.77 -3.91
N THR A 165 -14.89 -10.69 -2.59
CA THR A 165 -14.73 -9.42 -1.86
C THR A 165 -13.35 -8.79 -2.05
N GLN A 166 -12.33 -9.63 -2.28
CA GLN A 166 -10.95 -9.25 -2.56
C GLN A 166 -10.43 -10.08 -3.73
N PHE A 167 -9.85 -9.43 -4.74
CA PHE A 167 -9.29 -10.10 -5.91
C PHE A 167 -8.09 -9.33 -6.47
N ASN A 168 -6.88 -9.72 -6.06
CA ASN A 168 -5.63 -9.15 -6.58
C ASN A 168 -5.05 -10.00 -7.69
N VAL A 169 -4.78 -9.43 -8.86
CA VAL A 169 -3.92 -10.04 -9.89
C VAL A 169 -2.54 -9.40 -9.81
N TYR A 170 -1.53 -10.16 -9.37
CA TYR A 170 -0.18 -9.63 -9.16
C TYR A 170 0.71 -9.73 -10.39
N LYS A 171 0.70 -10.88 -11.06
CA LYS A 171 1.50 -11.13 -12.26
C LYS A 171 0.60 -11.62 -13.38
N VAL A 172 0.83 -11.07 -14.56
CA VAL A 172 0.35 -11.57 -15.85
C VAL A 172 1.58 -11.74 -16.73
N GLU A 173 1.70 -12.91 -17.38
CA GLU A 173 2.83 -13.22 -18.25
C GLU A 173 2.44 -14.13 -19.42
N VAL A 174 2.78 -13.68 -20.62
CA VAL A 174 2.49 -14.36 -21.88
C VAL A 174 3.64 -15.29 -22.25
N SER A 175 3.32 -16.49 -22.74
CA SER A 175 4.31 -17.47 -23.17
C SER A 175 5.22 -16.95 -24.31
N PRO A 176 6.44 -17.51 -24.48
CA PRO A 176 7.35 -17.12 -25.56
C PRO A 176 6.81 -17.32 -26.98
N ASP A 177 5.76 -18.12 -27.16
CA ASP A 177 5.06 -18.34 -28.43
C ASP A 177 3.74 -17.58 -28.54
N HIS A 178 3.41 -16.75 -27.55
CA HIS A 178 2.22 -15.91 -27.47
C HIS A 178 0.87 -16.66 -27.45
N LYS A 179 0.84 -17.97 -27.14
CA LYS A 179 -0.40 -18.77 -27.12
C LYS A 179 -0.99 -19.02 -25.73
N LEU A 180 -0.18 -18.94 -24.68
CA LEU A 180 -0.61 -19.21 -23.30
C LEU A 180 -0.41 -17.97 -22.43
N LEU A 181 -1.31 -17.82 -21.45
CA LEU A 181 -1.25 -16.78 -20.43
C LEU A 181 -1.12 -17.44 -19.06
N ALA A 182 -0.03 -17.16 -18.36
CA ALA A 182 0.10 -17.47 -16.94
C ALA A 182 -0.21 -16.21 -16.15
N TYR A 183 -1.04 -16.32 -15.12
CA TYR A 183 -1.34 -15.22 -14.21
C TYR A 183 -1.50 -15.72 -12.77
N SER A 184 -1.36 -14.81 -11.82
CA SER A 184 -1.46 -15.10 -10.39
C SER A 184 -2.57 -14.30 -9.72
N VAL A 185 -3.24 -14.93 -8.75
CA VAL A 185 -4.38 -14.37 -8.04
C VAL A 185 -4.19 -14.54 -6.53
N ASP A 186 -4.50 -13.49 -5.76
CA ASP A 186 -4.75 -13.59 -4.32
C ASP A 186 -6.20 -13.16 -4.03
N LEU A 187 -6.95 -14.10 -3.44
CA LEU A 187 -8.34 -13.95 -3.03
C LEU A 187 -8.49 -13.53 -1.55
N SER A 188 -7.38 -13.51 -0.81
CA SER A 188 -7.36 -13.28 0.63
C SER A 188 -6.88 -11.88 1.01
N GLY A 189 -6.11 -11.22 0.14
CA GLY A 189 -5.42 -9.97 0.45
C GLY A 189 -4.26 -10.15 1.43
N PHE A 190 -3.96 -11.38 1.88
CA PHE A 190 -2.92 -11.62 2.88
C PHE A 190 -1.50 -11.67 2.29
N GLU A 191 -1.33 -11.36 1.00
CA GLU A 191 -0.07 -11.53 0.25
C GLU A 191 0.51 -12.94 0.47
N ALA A 192 -0.38 -13.94 0.59
CA ALA A 192 0.01 -15.32 0.84
C ALA A 192 0.93 -15.88 -0.26
N TYR A 193 0.96 -15.19 -1.40
CA TYR A 193 1.82 -15.48 -2.54
C TYR A 193 2.29 -14.18 -3.21
N ASP A 194 3.51 -13.75 -2.92
CA ASP A 194 4.33 -13.01 -3.90
C ASP A 194 4.60 -13.98 -5.07
N VAL A 195 3.67 -14.06 -6.04
CA VAL A 195 3.79 -15.03 -7.13
C VAL A 195 4.75 -14.52 -8.20
N PHE A 196 6.03 -14.83 -7.99
CA PHE A 196 7.01 -14.88 -9.06
C PHE A 196 6.67 -16.08 -9.95
N ILE A 197 5.99 -15.84 -11.07
CA ILE A 197 5.93 -16.79 -12.19
C ILE A 197 6.82 -16.25 -13.32
N LYS A 198 7.57 -17.14 -13.98
CA LYS A 198 8.16 -16.89 -15.31
C LYS A 198 7.96 -18.08 -16.22
N TRP A 199 7.72 -17.83 -17.50
CA TRP A 199 7.87 -18.86 -18.52
C TRP A 199 9.33 -19.30 -18.70
N GLY A 200 9.50 -20.55 -19.13
CA GLY A 200 10.74 -21.12 -19.65
C GLY A 200 11.24 -20.42 -20.93
N ARG A 201 12.21 -21.03 -21.61
CA ARG A 201 12.57 -20.55 -22.96
C ARG A 201 11.49 -20.94 -23.97
N ASP A 202 10.92 -22.11 -23.74
CA ASP A 202 9.71 -22.71 -24.31
C ASP A 202 8.41 -22.16 -23.69
N ALA A 203 7.29 -22.56 -24.27
CA ALA A 203 5.93 -22.34 -23.77
C ALA A 203 5.38 -23.56 -22.99
N GLU A 204 6.27 -24.41 -22.47
CA GLU A 204 5.92 -25.69 -21.81
C GLU A 204 6.26 -25.66 -20.32
N THR A 205 7.26 -24.86 -19.92
CA THR A 205 7.78 -24.79 -18.55
C THR A 205 7.38 -23.49 -17.86
N LEU A 206 6.92 -23.58 -16.61
CA LEU A 206 6.72 -22.45 -15.71
C LEU A 206 7.64 -22.58 -14.49
N PHE A 207 8.37 -21.52 -14.16
CA PHE A 207 9.12 -21.41 -12.90
C PHE A 207 8.29 -20.64 -11.89
N TYR A 208 8.27 -21.09 -10.63
CA TYR A 208 7.55 -20.39 -9.56
C TYR A 208 8.19 -20.56 -8.17
N VAL A 209 7.75 -19.74 -7.21
CA VAL A 209 8.20 -19.80 -5.79
C VAL A 209 7.07 -20.28 -4.88
N THR A 210 7.41 -21.07 -3.86
CA THR A 210 6.50 -21.36 -2.73
C THR A 210 7.08 -20.87 -1.40
N PRO A 211 6.23 -20.42 -0.46
CA PRO A 211 6.65 -20.11 0.89
C PRO A 211 6.87 -21.37 1.76
N ASP A 212 7.45 -21.18 2.95
CA ASP A 212 7.37 -22.11 4.07
C ASP A 212 6.18 -21.79 5.01
N ALA A 213 6.09 -22.50 6.15
CA ALA A 213 5.04 -22.32 7.15
C ALA A 213 5.00 -20.91 7.78
N THR A 214 6.08 -20.12 7.68
CA THR A 214 6.15 -18.73 8.16
C THR A 214 5.81 -17.70 7.07
N ARG A 215 5.40 -18.17 5.88
CA ARG A 215 5.20 -17.37 4.65
C ARG A 215 6.48 -16.79 4.02
N ARG A 216 7.65 -17.16 4.54
CA ARG A 216 8.96 -16.81 3.96
C ARG A 216 9.16 -17.55 2.65
N ARG A 217 9.54 -16.85 1.57
CA ARG A 217 9.83 -17.46 0.26
C ARG A 217 10.96 -18.48 0.38
N HIS A 218 10.66 -19.75 0.12
CA HIS A 218 11.49 -20.88 0.57
C HIS A 218 12.02 -21.75 -0.57
N LYS A 219 11.19 -22.04 -1.59
CA LYS A 219 11.58 -22.95 -2.68
C LYS A 219 11.28 -22.37 -4.05
N VAL A 220 12.17 -22.63 -5.00
CA VAL A 220 11.95 -22.40 -6.44
C VAL A 220 11.64 -23.73 -7.11
N TRP A 221 10.64 -23.74 -7.98
CA TRP A 221 10.10 -24.92 -8.63
C TRP A 221 10.08 -24.76 -10.16
N SER A 222 10.04 -25.90 -10.85
CA SER A 222 9.81 -26.02 -12.28
C SER A 222 8.57 -26.90 -12.51
N HIS A 223 7.55 -26.32 -13.14
CA HIS A 223 6.30 -26.95 -13.54
C HIS A 223 6.30 -27.22 -15.05
N LEU A 224 5.82 -28.39 -15.47
CA LEU A 224 5.55 -28.72 -16.87
C LEU A 224 4.04 -28.57 -17.12
N VAL A 225 3.67 -27.67 -18.03
CA VAL A 225 2.26 -27.36 -18.33
C VAL A 225 1.51 -28.62 -18.76
N GLY A 226 0.39 -28.87 -18.08
CA GLY A 226 -0.44 -30.07 -18.29
C GLY A 226 -0.07 -31.28 -17.42
N ALA A 227 1.08 -31.26 -16.73
CA ALA A 227 1.39 -32.21 -15.66
C ALA A 227 0.66 -31.82 -14.36
N PRO A 228 0.41 -32.76 -13.43
CA PRO A 228 -0.05 -32.41 -12.09
C PRO A 228 1.08 -31.76 -11.28
N GLN A 229 0.76 -30.76 -10.45
CA GLN A 229 1.74 -30.04 -9.61
C GLN A 229 2.59 -30.96 -8.72
N SER A 230 2.09 -32.15 -8.36
CA SER A 230 2.84 -33.16 -7.61
C SER A 230 4.04 -33.75 -8.37
N ALA A 231 4.18 -33.47 -9.67
CA ALA A 231 5.32 -33.84 -10.50
C ALA A 231 6.34 -32.69 -10.65
N ASP A 232 6.09 -31.52 -10.06
CA ASP A 232 6.95 -30.34 -10.20
C ASP A 232 8.30 -30.56 -9.52
N THR A 233 9.37 -30.12 -10.18
CA THR A 233 10.75 -30.34 -9.73
C THR A 233 11.23 -29.14 -8.91
N THR A 234 11.64 -29.36 -7.65
CA THR A 234 12.32 -28.32 -6.87
C THR A 234 13.69 -28.02 -7.48
N LEU A 235 13.94 -26.76 -7.86
CA LEU A 235 15.22 -26.30 -8.38
C LEU A 235 16.16 -25.80 -7.27
N PHE A 236 15.60 -25.21 -6.20
CA PHE A 236 16.35 -24.67 -5.08
C PHE A 236 15.50 -24.61 -3.80
N THR A 237 16.14 -24.74 -2.63
CA THR A 237 15.54 -24.56 -1.30
C THR A 237 16.46 -23.66 -0.47
N GLU A 238 15.90 -22.63 0.18
CA GLU A 238 16.62 -21.76 1.13
C GLU A 238 16.31 -22.18 2.58
N ASP A 239 17.17 -23.03 3.14
CA ASP A 239 17.02 -23.56 4.50
C ASP A 239 17.38 -22.53 5.59
N ASP A 240 18.10 -21.44 5.28
CA ASP A 240 18.36 -20.37 6.26
C ASP A 240 17.14 -19.44 6.39
N GLY A 241 16.49 -19.49 7.55
CA GLY A 241 15.32 -18.67 7.89
C GLY A 241 15.54 -17.15 7.85
N LEU A 242 16.78 -16.66 7.81
CA LEU A 242 17.10 -15.24 7.64
C LEU A 242 17.03 -14.77 6.17
N PHE A 243 17.11 -15.71 5.22
CA PHE A 243 17.10 -15.44 3.79
C PHE A 243 15.77 -15.84 3.16
N GLN A 244 15.48 -15.24 2.01
CA GLN A 244 14.36 -15.56 1.15
C GLN A 244 14.89 -15.90 -0.24
N VAL A 245 14.41 -16.99 -0.84
CA VAL A 245 14.71 -17.26 -2.25
C VAL A 245 13.78 -16.49 -3.16
N SER A 246 14.31 -16.01 -4.28
CA SER A 246 13.54 -15.61 -5.44
C SER A 246 14.32 -15.93 -6.70
N PHE A 247 13.77 -15.59 -7.85
CA PHE A 247 14.45 -15.77 -9.13
C PHE A 247 14.05 -14.68 -10.12
N LEU A 248 14.91 -14.46 -11.10
CA LEU A 248 14.64 -13.62 -12.27
C LEU A 248 15.07 -14.35 -13.54
N LYS A 249 14.54 -13.91 -14.68
CA LYS A 249 14.95 -14.35 -16.00
C LYS A 249 15.78 -13.24 -16.64
N SER A 250 16.93 -13.56 -17.22
CA SER A 250 17.72 -12.54 -17.93
C SER A 250 16.90 -11.98 -19.09
N SER A 251 17.05 -10.69 -19.42
CA SER A 251 16.32 -10.08 -20.56
C SER A 251 16.63 -10.79 -21.88
N SER A 252 17.85 -11.32 -22.03
CA SER A 252 18.28 -12.19 -23.13
C SER A 252 17.59 -13.57 -23.17
N ARG A 253 16.80 -13.92 -22.15
CA ARG A 253 16.04 -15.17 -21.97
C ARG A 253 16.89 -16.45 -21.93
N ARG A 254 18.21 -16.30 -21.81
CA ARG A 254 19.19 -17.39 -21.80
C ARG A 254 19.44 -17.99 -20.41
N PHE A 255 19.16 -17.23 -19.36
CA PHE A 255 19.47 -17.64 -17.98
C PHE A 255 18.26 -17.44 -17.07
N LEU A 256 17.98 -18.46 -16.26
CA LEU A 256 17.25 -18.32 -15.01
C LEU A 256 18.29 -18.04 -13.92
N VAL A 257 18.11 -16.95 -13.18
CA VAL A 257 18.99 -16.56 -12.07
C VAL A 257 18.19 -16.75 -10.79
N ILE A 258 18.47 -17.84 -10.07
CA ILE A 258 17.98 -18.05 -8.71
C ILE A 258 18.92 -17.29 -7.77
N TYR A 259 18.36 -16.55 -6.82
CA TYR A 259 19.13 -15.78 -5.84
C TYR A 259 18.45 -15.83 -4.48
N THR A 260 19.24 -15.64 -3.43
CA THR A 260 18.72 -15.54 -2.06
C THR A 260 19.05 -14.17 -1.50
N CYS A 261 18.12 -13.60 -0.73
CA CYS A 261 18.28 -12.27 -0.15
C CYS A 261 17.76 -12.23 1.29
N SER A 262 18.50 -11.56 2.16
CA SER A 262 18.04 -11.15 3.48
C SER A 262 17.93 -9.63 3.53
N PHE A 263 17.16 -9.10 4.50
CA PHE A 263 17.07 -7.65 4.72
C PHE A 263 18.41 -7.01 5.15
N LEU A 264 19.42 -7.83 5.43
CA LEU A 264 20.79 -7.46 5.81
C LEU A 264 21.72 -7.23 4.58
N ALA A 265 21.23 -7.42 3.35
CA ALA A 265 22.04 -7.34 2.14
C ALA A 265 22.56 -5.91 1.87
N TYR A 266 23.81 -5.65 2.25
CA TYR A 266 24.57 -4.50 1.77
C TYR A 266 25.21 -4.82 0.42
N THR A 267 24.84 -4.10 -0.63
CA THR A 267 25.52 -4.16 -1.92
C THR A 267 26.91 -3.52 -1.82
N LYS A 268 27.93 -4.34 -1.53
CA LYS A 268 29.33 -3.94 -1.70
C LYS A 268 29.72 -4.19 -3.15
N ASP A 269 30.09 -3.15 -3.88
CA ASP A 269 30.72 -3.30 -5.21
C ASP A 269 32.11 -3.90 -4.99
N THR A 270 32.24 -5.20 -5.23
CA THR A 270 33.49 -5.96 -5.05
C THR A 270 34.33 -6.04 -6.32
N ASN A 271 33.86 -5.47 -7.44
CA ASN A 271 34.49 -5.67 -8.73
C ASN A 271 35.27 -4.43 -9.18
N ASN A 272 36.49 -4.64 -9.69
CA ASN A 272 37.21 -3.69 -10.54
C ASN A 272 36.56 -3.54 -11.94
N SER A 273 35.22 -3.55 -12.01
CA SER A 273 34.47 -3.42 -13.25
C SER A 273 34.49 -1.97 -13.73
N THR A 274 35.00 -1.75 -14.95
CA THR A 274 34.88 -0.49 -15.68
C THR A 274 33.44 -0.27 -16.14
N TRP A 275 32.57 0.14 -15.21
CA TRP A 275 31.20 0.55 -15.51
C TRP A 275 31.21 1.91 -16.24
N HIS A 276 30.78 1.93 -17.50
CA HIS A 276 30.43 3.17 -18.19
C HIS A 276 29.07 3.67 -17.66
N LYS A 277 29.11 4.56 -16.66
CA LYS A 277 27.91 5.17 -16.07
C LYS A 277 27.62 6.50 -16.77
N SER A 278 26.56 6.54 -17.58
CA SER A 278 26.02 7.76 -18.17
C SER A 278 24.80 8.21 -17.37
N ARG A 279 24.83 9.43 -16.81
CA ARG A 279 23.65 10.02 -16.16
C ARG A 279 22.74 10.60 -17.25
N LEU A 280 21.51 10.09 -17.35
CA LEU A 280 20.48 10.72 -18.18
C LEU A 280 20.16 12.12 -17.62
N PRO A 281 20.06 13.16 -18.47
CA PRO A 281 19.65 14.49 -18.04
C PRO A 281 18.19 14.44 -17.60
N MET A 282 17.91 14.93 -16.40
CA MET A 282 16.55 15.01 -15.85
C MET A 282 16.10 16.47 -15.85
N PRO A 283 14.84 16.77 -16.23
CA PRO A 283 14.38 18.15 -16.37
C PRO A 283 14.22 18.87 -15.02
N GLU A 284 14.28 18.14 -13.90
CA GLU A 284 14.04 18.67 -12.56
C GLU A 284 15.09 18.17 -11.55
N ALA A 285 15.28 18.91 -10.45
CA ALA A 285 16.23 18.57 -9.39
C ALA A 285 15.68 17.59 -8.33
N ILE A 286 14.35 17.41 -8.28
CA ILE A 286 13.64 16.48 -7.41
C ILE A 286 12.68 15.70 -8.30
N TYR A 287 12.85 14.38 -8.37
CA TYR A 287 12.06 13.49 -9.23
C TYR A 287 12.13 12.06 -8.69
N ALA A 288 11.19 11.24 -9.11
CA ALA A 288 11.24 9.79 -9.03
C ALA A 288 11.48 9.20 -10.43
N LEU A 289 12.14 8.04 -10.46
CA LEU A 289 12.31 7.19 -11.64
C LEU A 289 12.02 5.75 -11.22
N ASP A 290 11.24 5.04 -12.02
CA ASP A 290 11.13 3.59 -11.94
C ASP A 290 11.21 2.97 -13.35
N THR A 291 11.33 1.65 -13.41
CA THR A 291 11.33 0.91 -14.67
C THR A 291 9.91 0.76 -15.21
N ALA A 292 9.73 0.99 -16.52
CA ALA A 292 8.49 0.65 -17.21
C ALA A 292 8.64 -0.72 -17.91
N GLU A 293 7.60 -1.18 -18.61
CA GLU A 293 7.65 -2.45 -19.36
C GLU A 293 8.70 -2.42 -20.49
N ASN A 294 9.57 -3.44 -20.52
CA ASN A 294 10.66 -3.60 -21.49
C ASN A 294 10.86 -5.09 -21.82
N GLU A 295 10.04 -5.66 -22.70
CA GLU A 295 10.04 -7.10 -23.02
C GLU A 295 11.06 -7.52 -24.11
N GLU A 296 11.48 -6.58 -24.97
CA GLU A 296 12.42 -6.83 -26.07
C GLU A 296 13.86 -6.52 -25.66
N TYR A 297 14.74 -7.52 -25.72
CA TYR A 297 16.17 -7.35 -25.41
C TYR A 297 16.99 -6.72 -26.53
N ALA A 298 16.65 -7.02 -27.79
CA ALA A 298 17.37 -6.54 -28.97
C ALA A 298 16.83 -5.17 -29.43
N THR A 299 17.00 -4.15 -28.59
CA THR A 299 16.48 -2.80 -28.80
C THR A 299 17.52 -1.74 -28.47
N THR A 300 17.38 -0.55 -29.07
CA THR A 300 18.14 0.66 -28.68
C THR A 300 17.33 1.55 -27.73
N LYS A 301 16.06 1.19 -27.49
CA LYS A 301 15.09 1.97 -26.74
C LYS A 301 14.86 1.34 -25.36
N TYR A 302 14.76 2.17 -24.33
CA TYR A 302 14.44 1.75 -22.98
C TYR A 302 13.37 2.65 -22.38
N ARG A 303 12.40 2.04 -21.69
CA ARG A 303 11.26 2.74 -21.09
C ARG A 303 11.40 2.83 -19.58
N TYR A 304 11.15 4.02 -19.04
CA TYR A 304 11.10 4.29 -17.62
C TYR A 304 9.86 5.13 -17.29
N THR A 305 9.38 5.06 -16.04
CA THR A 305 8.44 6.05 -15.53
C THR A 305 9.21 7.24 -14.96
N TYR A 306 8.70 8.43 -15.18
CA TYR A 306 9.23 9.68 -14.63
C TYR A 306 8.11 10.44 -13.95
N SER A 307 8.33 10.91 -12.72
CA SER A 307 7.40 11.80 -12.04
C SER A 307 8.12 12.74 -11.09
N SER A 308 7.43 13.79 -10.65
CA SER A 308 7.84 14.62 -9.53
C SER A 308 6.62 15.03 -8.73
N MET A 309 6.79 15.92 -7.75
CA MET A 309 5.65 16.42 -6.97
C MET A 309 4.72 17.34 -7.77
N THR A 310 5.11 17.81 -8.97
CA THR A 310 4.24 18.64 -9.83
C THR A 310 4.29 18.27 -11.30
N THR A 311 5.16 17.33 -11.70
CA THR A 311 5.11 16.71 -13.01
C THR A 311 4.51 15.33 -12.81
N PRO A 312 3.35 15.04 -13.41
CA PRO A 312 2.67 13.76 -13.21
C PRO A 312 3.49 12.59 -13.72
N GLU A 313 3.03 11.36 -13.44
CA GLU A 313 3.70 10.18 -14.01
C GLU A 313 3.60 10.18 -15.54
N GLN A 314 4.79 10.11 -16.14
CA GLN A 314 5.02 9.97 -17.57
C GLN A 314 5.64 8.61 -17.84
N THR A 315 5.15 7.88 -18.86
CA THR A 315 5.93 6.78 -19.45
C THR A 315 6.84 7.37 -20.52
N VAL A 316 8.15 7.29 -20.33
CA VAL A 316 9.15 7.90 -21.22
C VAL A 316 9.97 6.80 -21.91
N GLU A 317 10.13 6.91 -23.22
CA GLU A 317 11.02 6.06 -24.02
C GLU A 317 12.29 6.84 -24.38
N TYR A 318 13.45 6.31 -24.02
CA TYR A 318 14.77 6.86 -24.36
C TYR A 318 15.47 5.98 -25.39
N ASP A 319 15.92 6.56 -26.49
CA ASP A 319 16.75 5.89 -27.49
C ASP A 319 18.24 6.17 -27.27
N PHE A 320 19.00 5.13 -26.94
CA PHE A 320 20.45 5.19 -26.69
C PHE A 320 21.30 5.53 -27.92
N LEU A 321 20.78 5.40 -29.15
CA LEU A 321 21.52 5.81 -30.35
C LEU A 321 21.37 7.32 -30.63
N SER A 322 20.15 7.85 -30.61
CA SER A 322 19.90 9.28 -30.88
C SER A 322 20.00 10.18 -29.64
N ASN A 323 20.04 9.60 -28.43
CA ASN A 323 19.97 10.29 -27.15
C ASN A 323 18.73 11.18 -27.00
N LYS A 324 17.59 10.72 -27.53
CA LYS A 324 16.29 11.42 -27.48
C LYS A 324 15.31 10.70 -26.58
N THR A 325 14.49 11.48 -25.86
CA THR A 325 13.30 11.02 -25.15
C THR A 325 12.04 11.25 -25.97
N VAL A 326 11.05 10.37 -25.81
CA VAL A 326 9.67 10.55 -26.26
C VAL A 326 8.75 10.20 -25.08
N ILE A 327 7.84 11.10 -24.73
CA ILE A 327 6.76 10.81 -23.78
C ILE A 327 5.72 9.97 -24.50
N LEU A 328 5.49 8.75 -24.03
CA LEU A 328 4.51 7.81 -24.59
C LEU A 328 3.12 7.97 -23.95
N LYS A 329 3.09 8.41 -22.69
CA LYS A 329 1.87 8.69 -21.92
C LYS A 329 2.18 9.72 -20.83
N GLU A 330 1.21 10.58 -20.54
CA GLU A 330 1.20 11.55 -19.44
C GLU A 330 -0.24 11.75 -18.95
N THR A 331 -0.45 11.85 -17.63
CA THR A 331 -1.77 12.13 -17.02
C THR A 331 -1.76 13.55 -16.41
N PRO A 332 -2.39 14.58 -17.00
CA PRO A 332 -2.17 15.97 -16.59
C PRO A 332 -2.57 16.30 -15.14
N VAL A 333 -1.67 16.95 -14.37
CA VAL A 333 -1.96 17.50 -13.02
C VAL A 333 -1.51 18.97 -12.93
N PRO A 334 -2.38 19.94 -13.25
CA PRO A 334 -2.03 21.37 -13.24
C PRO A 334 -2.08 22.02 -11.85
N HIS A 335 -1.59 23.27 -11.75
CA HIS A 335 -1.73 24.22 -10.62
C HIS A 335 -0.83 24.05 -9.37
N TYR A 336 0.03 23.04 -9.28
CA TYR A 336 0.94 22.86 -8.14
C TYR A 336 2.32 23.51 -8.35
N ASP A 337 2.99 23.87 -7.25
CA ASP A 337 4.41 24.21 -7.16
C ASP A 337 5.14 23.35 -6.12
N ARG A 338 6.48 23.43 -6.12
CA ARG A 338 7.36 22.63 -5.28
C ARG A 338 8.53 23.43 -4.73
N GLU A 339 9.03 23.04 -3.56
CA GLU A 339 10.28 23.58 -3.01
C GLU A 339 11.05 22.52 -2.21
N ARG A 340 12.37 22.73 -2.11
CA ARG A 340 13.22 22.01 -1.15
C ARG A 340 13.39 22.89 0.08
N LEU A 341 13.10 22.35 1.25
CA LEU A 341 13.48 22.92 2.53
C LEU A 341 14.52 22.01 3.20
N GLU A 342 15.25 22.54 4.18
CA GLU A 342 16.28 21.82 4.92
C GLU A 342 16.09 22.08 6.41
N ALA A 343 15.82 21.02 7.18
CA ALA A 343 15.85 21.08 8.65
C ALA A 343 17.21 20.61 9.17
N THR A 344 17.50 20.92 10.44
CA THR A 344 18.71 20.45 11.13
C THR A 344 18.29 19.52 12.26
N ALA A 345 18.79 18.29 12.24
CA ALA A 345 18.62 17.31 13.31
C ALA A 345 19.32 17.76 14.60
N SER A 346 18.98 17.14 15.73
CA SER A 346 19.62 17.42 17.03
C SER A 346 21.12 17.11 17.07
N ASP A 347 21.63 16.29 16.14
CA ASP A 347 23.06 15.98 15.99
C ASP A 347 23.78 16.86 14.95
N GLY A 348 23.08 17.82 14.34
CA GLY A 348 23.60 18.71 13.30
C GLY A 348 23.42 18.20 11.86
N THR A 349 22.86 17.00 11.65
CA THR A 349 22.60 16.46 10.30
C THR A 349 21.56 17.32 9.56
N THR A 350 21.84 17.65 8.29
CA THR A 350 20.85 18.32 7.42
C THR A 350 19.84 17.31 6.89
N ILE A 351 18.55 17.53 7.19
CA ILE A 351 17.43 16.69 6.75
C ILE A 351 16.74 17.37 5.56
N PRO A 352 16.79 16.80 4.34
CA PRO A 352 16.12 17.38 3.18
C PRO A 352 14.61 17.11 3.20
N ILE A 353 13.82 18.15 2.98
CA ILE A 353 12.36 18.10 2.93
C ILE A 353 11.93 18.48 1.50
N SER A 354 11.07 17.67 0.88
CA SER A 354 10.40 18.02 -0.38
C SER A 354 8.98 18.47 -0.08
N VAL A 355 8.59 19.65 -0.53
CA VAL A 355 7.28 20.25 -0.26
C VAL A 355 6.54 20.48 -1.59
N VAL A 356 5.23 20.23 -1.59
CA VAL A 356 4.31 20.55 -2.69
C VAL A 356 3.14 21.37 -2.17
N TYR A 357 2.65 22.32 -2.96
CA TYR A 357 1.48 23.13 -2.62
C TYR A 357 0.77 23.64 -3.86
N ARG A 358 -0.52 23.97 -3.74
CA ARG A 358 -1.27 24.69 -4.76
C ARG A 358 -0.78 26.13 -4.87
N LYS A 359 -0.42 26.57 -6.08
CA LYS A 359 0.12 27.92 -6.38
C LYS A 359 -0.79 29.04 -5.89
N ASP A 360 -2.10 28.87 -6.06
CA ASP A 360 -3.14 29.84 -5.67
C ASP A 360 -3.46 29.85 -4.17
N LYS A 361 -2.93 28.90 -3.38
CA LYS A 361 -3.24 28.72 -1.96
C LYS A 361 -2.03 28.87 -1.02
N LYS A 362 -0.84 29.22 -1.53
CA LYS A 362 0.32 29.52 -0.66
C LYS A 362 0.04 30.80 0.13
N LYS A 363 0.05 30.73 1.46
CA LYS A 363 -0.04 31.90 2.32
C LYS A 363 1.24 32.74 2.23
N ALA A 364 1.12 34.02 2.59
CA ALA A 364 2.27 34.91 2.72
C ALA A 364 3.22 34.42 3.83
N GLU A 365 4.50 34.73 3.68
CA GLU A 365 5.55 34.36 4.63
C GLU A 365 5.20 34.78 6.07
N GLY A 366 5.43 33.88 7.03
CA GLY A 366 5.10 34.09 8.44
C GLY A 366 3.63 33.85 8.83
N GLN A 367 2.73 33.54 7.89
CA GLN A 367 1.39 33.05 8.19
C GLN A 367 1.37 31.51 8.19
N PRO A 368 0.91 30.83 9.26
CA PRO A 368 0.88 29.37 9.32
C PRO A 368 0.07 28.73 8.18
N GLN A 369 0.77 27.99 7.30
CA GLN A 369 0.17 27.16 6.25
C GLN A 369 -0.37 25.86 6.87
N ALA A 370 -1.49 25.35 6.36
CA ALA A 370 -1.93 23.99 6.67
C ALA A 370 -0.97 22.99 6.00
N LEU A 371 -0.40 22.09 6.80
CA LEU A 371 0.66 21.18 6.39
C LEU A 371 0.32 19.73 6.76
N HIS A 372 0.67 18.82 5.85
CA HIS A 372 0.64 17.39 6.09
C HIS A 372 2.05 16.81 5.91
N LEU A 373 2.55 16.09 6.91
CA LEU A 373 3.86 15.44 6.90
C LEU A 373 3.72 13.92 6.75
N TYR A 374 4.24 13.37 5.65
CA TYR A 374 4.33 11.92 5.47
C TYR A 374 5.72 11.41 5.85
N GLY A 375 5.77 10.27 6.56
CA GLY A 375 7.03 9.62 6.95
C GLY A 375 6.96 8.09 6.90
N TYR A 376 8.12 7.46 6.68
CA TYR A 376 8.22 6.00 6.52
C TYR A 376 9.35 5.41 7.37
N GLU A 377 10.56 5.31 6.82
CA GLU A 377 11.74 4.74 7.48
C GLU A 377 13.03 5.37 6.92
N ALA A 378 14.05 5.55 7.77
CA ALA A 378 15.37 6.00 7.35
C ALA A 378 16.48 5.17 8.03
N ALA A 379 16.58 5.25 9.36
CA ALA A 379 17.65 4.62 10.13
C ALA A 379 17.33 3.17 10.54
N ARG A 380 18.38 2.36 10.80
CA ARG A 380 18.28 0.92 11.08
C ARG A 380 19.07 0.54 12.35
N TYR A 381 18.75 -0.61 12.93
CA TYR A 381 19.42 -1.17 14.11
C TYR A 381 19.50 -0.16 15.28
N LEU A 382 20.68 0.01 15.90
CA LEU A 382 20.89 0.88 17.06
C LEU A 382 20.69 2.37 16.75
N THR A 383 20.73 2.80 15.48
CA THR A 383 20.39 4.18 15.08
C THR A 383 18.92 4.35 14.71
N LYS A 384 18.06 3.32 14.83
CA LYS A 384 16.63 3.40 14.45
C LYS A 384 15.92 4.61 15.07
N MET A 385 16.31 5.02 16.28
CA MET A 385 15.79 6.22 16.96
C MET A 385 15.90 7.51 16.15
N THR A 386 16.95 7.64 15.33
CA THR A 386 17.15 8.78 14.41
C THR A 386 15.94 8.98 13.48
N THR A 387 15.28 7.90 13.04
CA THR A 387 14.04 7.98 12.22
C THR A 387 12.95 8.82 12.88
N PHE A 388 12.80 8.72 14.21
CA PHE A 388 11.76 9.42 14.96
C PHE A 388 12.20 10.84 15.34
N THR A 389 13.45 11.02 15.74
CA THR A 389 13.99 12.34 16.11
C THR A 389 14.11 13.27 14.92
N ASP A 390 14.48 12.76 13.74
CA ASP A 390 14.56 13.56 12.51
C ASP A 390 13.19 14.05 12.08
N PHE A 391 12.15 13.20 12.19
CA PHE A 391 10.78 13.59 11.89
C PHE A 391 10.25 14.67 12.85
N ILE A 392 10.61 14.58 14.14
CA ILE A 392 10.32 15.62 15.13
C ILE A 392 11.08 16.91 14.78
N ALA A 393 12.37 16.84 14.46
CA ALA A 393 13.19 18.00 14.10
C ALA A 393 12.66 18.71 12.84
N VAL A 394 12.18 17.97 11.83
CA VAL A 394 11.48 18.53 10.66
C VAL A 394 10.23 19.29 11.08
N ALA A 395 9.37 18.69 11.92
CA ALA A 395 8.15 19.34 12.40
C ALA A 395 8.46 20.61 13.22
N GLU A 396 9.42 20.55 14.14
CA GLU A 396 9.85 21.68 14.97
C GLU A 396 10.48 22.79 14.13
N HIS A 397 11.32 22.46 13.15
CA HIS A 397 11.90 23.42 12.22
C HIS A 397 10.82 24.17 11.42
N LEU A 398 9.82 23.46 10.88
CA LEU A 398 8.72 24.07 10.10
C LEU A 398 7.78 24.94 10.95
N VAL A 399 7.70 24.70 12.26
CA VAL A 399 7.03 25.59 13.22
C VAL A 399 7.92 26.81 13.56
N ALA A 400 9.21 26.60 13.82
CA ALA A 400 10.15 27.65 14.18
C ALA A 400 10.37 28.68 13.04
N THR A 401 10.41 28.20 11.80
CA THR A 401 10.48 29.02 10.58
C THR A 401 9.12 29.60 10.17
N LYS A 402 8.05 29.35 10.93
CA LYS A 402 6.67 29.84 10.69
C LYS A 402 6.05 29.40 9.37
N VAL A 403 6.56 28.31 8.75
CA VAL A 403 5.89 27.65 7.62
C VAL A 403 4.52 27.14 8.07
N THR A 404 4.42 26.62 9.29
CA THR A 404 3.15 26.17 9.89
C THR A 404 3.11 26.44 11.41
N SER A 405 2.11 25.92 12.11
CA SER A 405 2.03 25.87 13.57
C SER A 405 1.51 24.50 14.02
N PRO A 406 1.67 24.10 15.30
CA PRO A 406 1.20 22.80 15.77
C PRO A 406 -0.30 22.54 15.54
N SER A 407 -1.11 23.59 15.51
CA SER A 407 -2.56 23.54 15.24
C SER A 407 -2.94 23.51 13.74
N HIS A 408 -1.95 23.56 12.84
CA HIS A 408 -2.12 23.52 11.39
C HIS A 408 -1.23 22.44 10.75
N MET A 409 -0.80 21.45 11.53
CA MET A 409 0.05 20.35 11.08
C MET A 409 -0.60 19.01 11.40
N THR A 410 -0.59 18.10 10.43
CA THR A 410 -0.93 16.68 10.60
C THR A 410 0.23 15.81 10.14
N CYS A 411 0.22 14.53 10.51
CA CYS A 411 1.16 13.56 9.97
C CYS A 411 0.51 12.20 9.68
N GLU A 412 1.11 11.44 8.76
CA GLU A 412 0.71 10.09 8.37
C GLU A 412 1.95 9.20 8.16
N GLY A 413 1.80 7.91 8.40
CA GLY A 413 2.75 6.88 7.98
C GLY A 413 2.06 5.52 7.92
N ARG A 414 2.35 4.73 6.87
CA ARG A 414 1.79 3.39 6.65
C ARG A 414 2.86 2.32 6.73
N SER A 415 2.49 1.08 7.05
CA SER A 415 3.41 -0.05 7.24
C SER A 415 4.54 0.31 8.22
N ALA A 416 5.81 0.38 7.81
CA ALA A 416 6.90 0.87 8.68
C ALA A 416 6.70 2.31 9.18
N GLY A 417 6.00 3.17 8.42
CA GLY A 417 5.55 4.50 8.87
C GLY A 417 4.49 4.45 9.98
N GLY A 418 3.78 3.33 10.15
CA GLY A 418 2.89 3.13 11.30
C GLY A 418 3.67 3.03 12.62
N LEU A 419 4.86 2.42 12.60
CA LEU A 419 5.79 2.41 13.74
C LEU A 419 6.32 3.83 14.05
N LEU A 420 6.56 4.66 13.03
CA LEU A 420 6.86 6.08 13.21
C LEU A 420 5.73 6.78 13.97
N VAL A 421 4.49 6.73 13.50
CA VAL A 421 3.33 7.37 14.16
C VAL A 421 3.11 6.84 15.59
N ALA A 422 3.23 5.53 15.80
CA ALA A 422 3.12 4.91 17.12
C ALA A 422 4.21 5.41 18.09
N LYS A 423 5.47 5.49 17.65
CA LYS A 423 6.57 5.98 18.48
C LYS A 423 6.48 7.50 18.71
N LEU A 424 5.94 8.26 17.76
CA LEU A 424 5.65 9.69 17.97
C LEU A 424 4.62 9.91 19.08
N ARG A 425 3.63 9.03 19.26
CA ARG A 425 2.65 9.13 20.36
C ARG A 425 3.26 8.88 21.74
N ASP A 426 4.26 8.01 21.82
CA ASP A 426 5.05 7.76 23.04
C ASP A 426 5.98 8.95 23.38
N LEU A 427 6.60 9.56 22.36
CA LEU A 427 7.48 10.71 22.53
C LEU A 427 6.75 12.06 22.68
N LYS A 428 5.50 12.17 22.19
CA LYS A 428 4.71 13.40 22.16
C LYS A 428 3.31 13.17 22.76
N THR A 429 3.20 13.45 24.05
CA THR A 429 2.00 13.27 24.87
C THR A 429 0.98 14.41 24.76
N ASP A 430 0.87 15.03 23.57
CA ASP A 430 -0.18 16.00 23.31
C ASP A 430 -1.57 15.35 23.21
N ASN A 431 -2.62 16.16 23.22
CA ASN A 431 -4.01 15.69 23.07
C ASN A 431 -4.47 15.64 21.61
N ASN A 432 -3.56 15.70 20.61
CA ASN A 432 -3.95 15.59 19.21
C ASN A 432 -4.43 14.17 18.90
N GLN A 433 -5.50 14.03 18.15
CA GLN A 433 -6.10 12.73 17.85
C GLN A 433 -5.26 11.93 16.85
N VAL A 434 -5.23 10.61 17.00
CA VAL A 434 -4.69 9.65 16.02
C VAL A 434 -5.86 8.85 15.46
N LEU A 435 -5.90 8.66 14.15
CA LEU A 435 -6.80 7.69 13.52
C LEU A 435 -6.04 6.37 13.35
N LEU A 436 -6.53 5.32 14.00
CA LEU A 436 -6.23 3.93 13.65
C LEU A 436 -7.51 3.34 13.07
N LYS A 437 -7.49 2.97 11.78
CA LYS A 437 -8.60 2.34 11.07
C LYS A 437 -8.21 0.89 10.77
N MET A 438 -9.06 -0.06 11.13
CA MET A 438 -8.80 -1.49 10.90
C MET A 438 -9.69 -2.00 9.78
N ASN A 439 -9.11 -2.38 8.64
CA ASN A 439 -9.87 -3.01 7.56
C ASN A 439 -9.87 -4.53 7.77
N LEU A 440 -11.05 -5.15 7.75
CA LEU A 440 -11.24 -6.61 7.90
C LEU A 440 -11.47 -7.32 6.56
N ASP A 441 -11.74 -6.56 5.50
CA ASP A 441 -12.14 -7.05 4.19
C ASP A 441 -11.01 -6.95 3.14
N SER A 442 -9.87 -6.34 3.51
CA SER A 442 -8.78 -5.97 2.60
C SER A 442 -7.38 -6.31 3.14
N GLY A 443 -6.42 -6.39 2.22
CA GLY A 443 -5.01 -6.66 2.51
C GLY A 443 -4.20 -5.47 3.03
N HIS A 444 -2.87 -5.66 3.13
CA HIS A 444 -1.92 -4.62 3.56
C HIS A 444 -1.99 -3.32 2.73
N PHE A 445 -2.42 -3.44 1.47
CA PHE A 445 -2.46 -2.37 0.47
C PHE A 445 -3.87 -1.78 0.23
N SER A 446 -4.80 -1.87 1.19
CA SER A 446 -6.21 -1.45 1.03
C SER A 446 -6.99 -2.38 0.07
N ALA A 447 -8.24 -1.99 -0.25
CA ALA A 447 -9.12 -2.75 -1.12
C ALA A 447 -8.57 -2.89 -2.55
N SER A 448 -8.67 -4.09 -3.09
CA SER A 448 -8.30 -4.40 -4.48
C SER A 448 -9.17 -3.70 -5.53
N ASN A 449 -10.42 -3.39 -5.17
CA ASN A 449 -11.35 -2.61 -5.98
C ASN A 449 -11.00 -1.11 -5.92
N ARG A 450 -10.66 -0.50 -7.07
CA ARG A 450 -10.22 0.91 -7.13
C ARG A 450 -11.22 1.90 -6.52
N TYR A 451 -12.52 1.75 -6.77
CA TYR A 451 -13.54 2.65 -6.23
C TYR A 451 -13.66 2.54 -4.71
N GLN A 452 -13.49 1.33 -4.17
CA GLN A 452 -13.46 1.13 -2.72
C GLN A 452 -12.18 1.73 -2.13
N SER A 453 -11.02 1.58 -2.78
CA SER A 453 -9.77 2.20 -2.36
C SER A 453 -9.87 3.74 -2.31
N LEU A 454 -10.49 4.38 -3.31
CA LEU A 454 -10.76 5.82 -3.30
C LEU A 454 -11.68 6.25 -2.16
N LYS A 455 -12.73 5.47 -1.82
CA LYS A 455 -13.56 5.72 -0.64
C LYS A 455 -12.77 5.61 0.66
N GLU A 456 -11.89 4.61 0.76
CA GLU A 456 -11.03 4.46 1.93
C GLU A 456 -10.06 5.63 2.08
N LYS A 457 -9.50 6.14 0.98
CA LYS A 457 -8.66 7.34 0.98
C LYS A 457 -9.46 8.61 1.35
N ALA A 458 -10.71 8.72 0.91
CA ALA A 458 -11.60 9.82 1.29
C ALA A 458 -11.86 9.86 2.82
N VAL A 459 -12.03 8.71 3.48
CA VAL A 459 -12.11 8.62 4.96
C VAL A 459 -10.87 9.20 5.62
N GLU A 460 -9.68 8.78 5.19
CA GLU A 460 -8.41 9.27 5.75
C GLU A 460 -8.21 10.77 5.53
N LEU A 461 -8.46 11.26 4.31
CA LEU A 461 -8.34 12.67 3.96
C LEU A 461 -9.35 13.54 4.72
N SER A 462 -10.60 13.07 4.88
CA SER A 462 -11.62 13.80 5.65
C SER A 462 -11.18 14.04 7.11
N PHE A 463 -10.57 13.03 7.73
CA PHE A 463 -10.02 13.15 9.08
C PHE A 463 -8.86 14.15 9.14
N LEU A 464 -7.93 14.09 8.18
CA LEU A 464 -6.80 15.03 8.11
C LEU A 464 -7.27 16.49 7.92
N LEU A 465 -8.24 16.73 7.05
CA LEU A 465 -8.81 18.06 6.81
C LEU A 465 -9.59 18.59 8.03
N ASP A 466 -10.34 17.73 8.73
CA ASP A 466 -10.98 18.06 9.99
C ASP A 466 -9.97 18.51 11.07
N LYS A 467 -8.85 17.79 11.24
CA LYS A 467 -7.79 18.21 12.18
C LYS A 467 -7.08 19.50 11.77
N LEU A 468 -7.01 19.77 10.46
CA LEU A 468 -6.54 21.06 9.92
C LEU A 468 -7.61 22.17 9.95
N LYS A 469 -8.83 21.86 10.39
CA LYS A 469 -10.01 22.76 10.41
C LYS A 469 -10.40 23.30 9.04
N TYR A 470 -10.10 22.55 7.98
CA TYR A 470 -10.50 22.85 6.61
C TYR A 470 -11.87 22.23 6.32
N HIS A 471 -12.94 22.97 6.66
CA HIS A 471 -14.34 22.60 6.41
C HIS A 471 -14.95 23.38 5.23
N HIS A 472 -14.13 23.82 4.28
CA HIS A 472 -14.55 24.60 3.12
C HIS A 472 -14.07 23.90 1.86
N LYS A 473 -14.95 23.86 0.86
CA LYS A 473 -14.78 23.18 -0.44
C LYS A 473 -13.40 23.47 -1.04
N CYS A 474 -12.71 22.41 -1.45
CA CYS A 474 -11.35 22.43 -2.00
C CYS A 474 -11.24 23.21 -3.34
#